data_AF-A0A812UM57-F1
#
_entry.id   AF-A0A812UM57-F1
#
_cell.length_a   1.000
_cell.length_b   1.000
_cell.length_c   1.000
_cell.angle_alpha   90.00
_cell.angle_beta   90.00
_cell.angle_gamma   90.00
#
_symmetry.space_group_name_H-M   'P 1'
#
loop_
_entity.id
_entity.type
_entity.pdbx_description
1 polymer ?
#
loop_
_entity_poly.entity_id
_entity_poly.type
_entity_poly.pdbx_seq_one_letter_code
_entity_poly.pdbx_strand_id
1 'polypeptide(L)'
;MVAECLRDDWEVALLGIQSGHFSEVSDRLRHDKGFVLEAVTKSPKIAEDLAQEFLDDKDVMLEAISAQPSSLTYASARLRDDDDIARAAVAQDGLLVQHLSRRLREDAPTALAAVSQNGFAYEHLDDSLRDDGAVVLAAISAGACAALSWASERLQTDRDFILKALVVATGLLSHCRPALQDDKEVVLRALSRDGRSLEFVSERLRDDREVVETAVSHGGLAFEFASDRLRDDKDLAMKAACDDPRALLFASRRLQEDDGLVLKAVAASSVNSWTSIDWRTALV
;
A
#
# COMPACT_ATOMS: atom_id res chain seq x y z
N MET A 1 -50.81 -21.06 -11.59
CA MET A 1 -50.82 -22.35 -10.84
C MET A 1 -49.49 -23.10 -10.89
N VAL A 2 -49.14 -23.93 -11.88
CA VAL A 2 -47.90 -24.76 -11.79
C VAL A 2 -46.62 -23.90 -11.68
N ALA A 3 -46.52 -22.82 -12.45
CA ALA A 3 -45.38 -21.89 -12.39
C ALA A 3 -45.36 -20.99 -11.14
N GLU A 4 -46.47 -20.85 -10.40
CA GLU A 4 -46.48 -20.15 -9.11
C GLU A 4 -46.07 -21.09 -7.98
N CYS A 5 -46.58 -22.34 -7.98
CA CYS A 5 -46.17 -23.35 -7.02
C CYS A 5 -44.66 -23.62 -7.07
N LEU A 6 -44.04 -23.57 -8.26
CA LEU A 6 -42.59 -23.74 -8.41
C LEU A 6 -41.77 -22.54 -7.92
N ARG A 7 -42.34 -21.33 -7.95
CA ARG A 7 -41.70 -20.10 -7.45
C ARG A 7 -41.80 -19.95 -5.92
N ASP A 8 -42.75 -20.66 -5.31
CA ASP A 8 -42.94 -20.77 -3.86
C ASP A 8 -42.18 -21.95 -3.24
N ASP A 9 -41.55 -22.81 -4.05
CA ASP A 9 -40.75 -23.92 -3.56
C ASP A 9 -39.34 -23.45 -3.17
N TRP A 10 -38.92 -23.76 -1.94
CA TRP A 10 -37.66 -23.29 -1.35
C TRP A 10 -36.44 -23.71 -2.18
N GLU A 11 -36.35 -24.98 -2.57
CA GLU A 11 -35.19 -25.52 -3.28
C GLU A 11 -35.16 -25.02 -4.72
N VAL A 12 -36.31 -24.98 -5.39
CA VAL A 12 -36.42 -24.46 -6.76
C VAL A 12 -36.06 -22.98 -6.81
N ALA A 13 -36.53 -22.18 -5.83
CA ALA A 13 -36.20 -20.77 -5.75
C ALA A 13 -34.70 -20.54 -5.53
N LEU A 14 -34.04 -21.30 -4.65
CA LEU A 14 -32.59 -21.22 -4.45
C LEU A 14 -31.79 -21.55 -5.72
N LEU A 15 -32.22 -22.56 -6.49
CA LEU A 15 -31.60 -22.90 -7.78
C LEU A 15 -31.78 -21.77 -8.81
N GLY A 16 -32.97 -21.16 -8.86
CA GLY A 16 -33.24 -20.01 -9.73
C GLY A 16 -32.37 -18.79 -9.43
N ILE A 17 -32.10 -18.55 -8.14
CA ILE A 17 -31.26 -17.44 -7.68
C ILE A 17 -29.80 -17.60 -8.11
N GLN A 18 -29.27 -18.84 -8.14
CA GLN A 18 -27.91 -19.10 -8.65
C GLN A 18 -27.77 -18.73 -10.13
N SER A 19 -28.88 -18.72 -10.87
CA SER A 19 -28.93 -18.29 -12.27
C SER A 19 -29.27 -16.79 -12.42
N GLY A 20 -29.40 -16.03 -11.32
CA GLY A 20 -29.65 -14.59 -11.33
C GLY A 20 -31.12 -14.17 -11.35
N HIS A 21 -32.06 -15.09 -11.14
CA HIS A 21 -33.51 -14.82 -11.23
C HIS A 21 -34.16 -14.54 -9.87
N PHE A 22 -33.54 -13.72 -9.01
CA PHE A 22 -34.10 -13.40 -7.69
C PHE A 22 -35.44 -12.67 -7.77
N SER A 23 -35.60 -11.77 -8.75
CA SER A 23 -36.85 -11.04 -8.99
C SER A 23 -38.02 -11.93 -9.42
N GLU A 24 -37.76 -13.16 -9.86
CA GLU A 24 -38.79 -14.13 -10.25
C GLU A 24 -39.24 -15.01 -9.07
N VAL A 25 -38.54 -14.98 -7.94
CA VAL A 25 -38.95 -15.69 -6.72
C VAL A 25 -40.23 -15.09 -6.16
N SER A 26 -41.09 -15.91 -5.56
CA SER A 26 -42.36 -15.43 -5.02
C SER A 26 -42.18 -14.35 -3.95
N ASP A 27 -43.13 -13.42 -3.87
CA ASP A 27 -43.13 -12.35 -2.85
C ASP A 27 -43.05 -12.91 -1.43
N ARG A 28 -43.68 -14.06 -1.20
CA ARG A 28 -43.66 -14.73 0.10
C ARG A 28 -42.23 -15.11 0.52
N LEU A 29 -41.47 -15.75 -0.37
CA LEU A 29 -40.08 -16.15 -0.08
C LEU A 29 -39.14 -14.95 -0.06
N ARG A 30 -39.34 -13.95 -0.93
CA ARG A 30 -38.55 -12.71 -0.92
C ARG A 30 -38.71 -11.89 0.36
N HIS A 31 -39.81 -12.08 1.10
CA HIS A 31 -40.07 -11.49 2.41
C HIS A 31 -39.87 -12.47 3.58
N ASP A 32 -39.31 -13.65 3.35
CA ASP A 32 -38.95 -14.60 4.41
C ASP A 32 -37.47 -14.43 4.78
N LYS A 33 -37.20 -14.02 6.02
CA LYS A 33 -35.83 -13.78 6.51
C LYS A 33 -34.95 -15.03 6.40
N GLY A 34 -35.49 -16.21 6.69
CA GLY A 34 -34.72 -17.46 6.62
C GLY A 34 -34.29 -17.75 5.19
N PHE A 35 -35.21 -17.54 4.24
CA PHE A 35 -34.92 -17.72 2.82
C PHE A 35 -33.88 -16.70 2.34
N VAL A 36 -34.05 -15.43 2.70
CA VAL A 36 -33.13 -14.34 2.32
C VAL A 36 -31.71 -14.61 2.86
N LEU A 37 -31.58 -15.05 4.12
CA LEU A 37 -30.28 -15.42 4.68
C LEU A 37 -29.59 -16.52 3.86
N GLU A 38 -30.31 -17.59 3.52
CA GLU A 38 -29.74 -18.66 2.70
C GLU A 38 -29.42 -18.16 1.27
N ALA A 39 -30.34 -17.41 0.66
CA ALA A 39 -30.19 -16.87 -0.68
C ALA A 39 -28.95 -15.97 -0.82
N VAL A 40 -28.72 -15.08 0.14
CA VAL A 40 -27.58 -14.14 0.14
C VAL A 40 -26.25 -14.89 0.21
N THR A 41 -26.18 -15.98 0.98
CA THR A 41 -24.96 -16.80 1.05
C THR A 41 -24.68 -17.56 -0.26
N LYS A 42 -25.73 -17.97 -0.99
CA LYS A 42 -25.59 -18.72 -2.25
C LYS A 42 -25.32 -17.83 -3.45
N SER A 43 -25.88 -16.61 -3.46
CA SER A 43 -25.73 -15.65 -4.55
C SER A 43 -25.66 -14.23 -3.98
N PRO A 44 -24.44 -13.74 -3.67
CA PRO A 44 -24.29 -12.46 -2.97
C PRO A 44 -24.78 -11.24 -3.76
N LYS A 45 -24.85 -11.37 -5.09
CA LYS A 45 -25.35 -10.32 -5.99
C LYS A 45 -26.79 -9.90 -5.69
N ILE A 46 -27.60 -10.77 -5.07
CA ILE A 46 -29.00 -10.44 -4.77
C ILE A 46 -29.15 -9.28 -3.78
N ALA A 47 -28.09 -8.88 -3.07
CA ALA A 47 -28.12 -7.76 -2.16
C ALA A 47 -28.64 -6.46 -2.82
N GLU A 48 -28.46 -6.28 -4.12
CA GLU A 48 -28.98 -5.13 -4.86
C GLU A 48 -30.51 -5.14 -5.05
N ASP A 49 -31.11 -6.33 -5.01
CA ASP A 49 -32.54 -6.57 -5.24
C ASP A 49 -33.34 -6.82 -3.95
N LEU A 50 -32.68 -6.81 -2.78
CA LEU A 50 -33.35 -7.03 -1.51
C LEU A 50 -34.31 -5.89 -1.15
N ALA A 51 -35.40 -6.24 -0.48
CA ALA A 51 -36.30 -5.26 0.11
C ALA A 51 -35.58 -4.44 1.18
N GLN A 52 -36.00 -3.18 1.35
CA GLN A 52 -35.37 -2.23 2.29
C GLN A 52 -35.35 -2.74 3.73
N GLU A 53 -36.32 -3.56 4.13
CA GLU A 53 -36.35 -4.17 5.46
C GLU A 53 -35.14 -5.09 5.72
N PHE A 54 -34.62 -5.77 4.69
CA PHE A 54 -33.45 -6.65 4.81
C PHE A 54 -32.14 -5.88 4.64
N LEU A 55 -32.15 -4.80 3.86
CA LEU A 55 -31.03 -3.85 3.79
C LEU A 55 -30.83 -3.05 5.09
N ASP A 56 -31.84 -3.04 5.96
CA ASP A 56 -31.77 -2.51 7.33
C ASP A 56 -31.74 -3.62 8.39
N ASP A 57 -31.75 -4.90 8.01
CA ASP A 57 -31.59 -6.04 8.92
C ASP A 57 -30.10 -6.36 9.11
N LYS A 58 -29.65 -6.30 10.35
CA LYS A 58 -28.23 -6.46 10.69
C LYS A 58 -27.71 -7.86 10.38
N ASP A 59 -28.50 -8.90 10.63
CA ASP A 59 -28.05 -10.29 10.42
C ASP A 59 -27.92 -10.56 8.91
N VAL A 60 -28.91 -10.13 8.13
CA VAL A 60 -28.85 -10.26 6.67
C VAL A 60 -27.67 -9.49 6.11
N MET A 61 -27.43 -8.26 6.57
CA MET A 61 -26.30 -7.47 6.09
C MET A 61 -24.94 -8.03 6.51
N LEU A 62 -24.82 -8.63 7.70
CA LEU A 62 -23.58 -9.31 8.10
C LEU A 62 -23.28 -10.50 7.19
N GLU A 63 -24.28 -11.33 6.88
CA GLU A 63 -24.11 -12.44 5.92
C GLU A 63 -23.81 -11.93 4.49
N ALA A 64 -24.49 -10.86 4.07
CA ALA A 64 -24.28 -10.26 2.75
C ALA A 64 -22.87 -9.69 2.59
N ILE A 65 -22.35 -9.01 3.62
CA ILE A 65 -20.99 -8.47 3.64
C ILE A 65 -19.97 -9.62 3.74
N SER A 66 -20.27 -10.66 4.54
CA SER A 66 -19.44 -11.86 4.64
C SER A 66 -19.26 -12.56 3.30
N ALA A 67 -20.32 -12.61 2.48
CA ALA A 67 -20.28 -13.26 1.18
C ALA A 67 -19.75 -12.34 0.06
N GLN A 68 -20.05 -11.04 0.13
CA GLN A 68 -19.56 -10.02 -0.79
C GLN A 68 -19.40 -8.67 -0.07
N PRO A 69 -18.16 -8.21 0.20
CA PRO A 69 -17.91 -7.00 0.98
C PRO A 69 -18.57 -5.73 0.41
N SER A 70 -18.68 -5.61 -0.91
CA SER A 70 -19.32 -4.46 -1.57
C SER A 70 -20.82 -4.31 -1.26
N SER A 71 -21.47 -5.34 -0.69
CA SER A 71 -22.86 -5.29 -0.24
C SER A 71 -23.12 -4.20 0.80
N LEU A 72 -22.07 -3.74 1.51
CA LEU A 72 -22.17 -2.59 2.44
C LEU A 72 -22.77 -1.35 1.77
N THR A 73 -22.53 -1.14 0.47
CA THR A 73 -23.04 0.02 -0.27
C THR A 73 -24.56 0.11 -0.31
N TYR A 74 -25.25 -1.04 -0.20
CA TYR A 74 -26.71 -1.15 -0.17
C TYR A 74 -27.28 -1.04 1.25
N ALA A 75 -26.45 -1.18 2.29
CA ALA A 75 -26.90 -1.09 3.67
C ALA A 75 -27.55 0.27 3.97
N SER A 76 -28.57 0.22 4.82
CA SER A 76 -29.21 1.43 5.33
C SER A 76 -28.20 2.39 5.97
N ALA A 77 -28.50 3.69 6.00
CA ALA A 77 -27.63 4.67 6.66
C ALA A 77 -27.41 4.34 8.15
N ARG A 78 -28.40 3.71 8.80
CA ARG A 78 -28.32 3.25 10.18
C ARG A 78 -27.30 2.13 10.34
N LEU A 79 -27.28 1.14 9.44
CA LEU A 79 -26.31 0.05 9.47
C LEU A 79 -24.92 0.47 9.02
N ARG A 80 -24.80 1.47 8.13
CA ARG A 80 -23.49 2.09 7.81
C ARG A 80 -22.93 2.94 8.94
N ASP A 81 -23.69 3.14 10.01
CA ASP A 81 -23.26 3.73 11.28
C ASP A 81 -23.21 2.69 12.43
N ASP A 82 -23.31 1.38 12.13
CA ASP A 82 -23.24 0.31 13.14
C ASP A 82 -21.81 -0.23 13.28
N ASP A 83 -21.33 -0.38 14.52
CA ASP A 83 -19.94 -0.77 14.79
C ASP A 83 -19.63 -2.22 14.39
N ASP A 84 -20.60 -3.14 14.45
CA ASP A 84 -20.37 -4.54 14.04
C ASP A 84 -20.33 -4.66 12.52
N ILE A 85 -21.21 -3.95 11.81
CA ILE A 85 -21.19 -3.85 10.36
C ILE A 85 -19.86 -3.24 9.90
N ALA A 86 -19.43 -2.15 10.54
CA ALA A 86 -18.15 -1.51 10.26
C ALA A 86 -16.99 -2.49 10.41
N ARG A 87 -16.89 -3.18 11.56
CA ARG A 87 -15.86 -4.19 11.82
C ARG A 87 -15.86 -5.31 10.80
N ALA A 88 -17.03 -5.87 10.48
CA ALA A 88 -17.15 -6.96 9.51
C ALA A 88 -16.72 -6.52 8.10
N ALA A 89 -17.06 -5.29 7.70
CA ALA A 89 -16.68 -4.74 6.40
C ALA A 89 -15.18 -4.46 6.31
N VAL A 90 -14.62 -3.67 7.23
CA VAL A 90 -13.21 -3.24 7.16
C VAL A 90 -12.23 -4.39 7.38
N ALA A 91 -12.66 -5.46 8.07
CA ALA A 91 -11.86 -6.68 8.22
C ALA A 91 -11.66 -7.42 6.88
N GLN A 92 -12.60 -7.29 5.93
CA GLN A 92 -12.50 -7.91 4.62
C GLN A 92 -11.95 -6.98 3.54
N ASP A 93 -12.34 -5.71 3.57
CA ASP A 93 -11.84 -4.67 2.67
C ASP A 93 -11.82 -3.31 3.39
N GLY A 94 -10.62 -2.83 3.71
CA GLY A 94 -10.41 -1.57 4.41
C GLY A 94 -10.91 -0.35 3.66
N LEU A 95 -11.01 -0.40 2.32
CA LEU A 95 -11.54 0.73 1.53
C LEU A 95 -13.03 0.96 1.75
N LEU A 96 -13.75 -0.03 2.25
CA LEU A 96 -15.16 0.10 2.58
C LEU A 96 -15.44 1.14 3.68
N VAL A 97 -14.40 1.55 4.42
CA VAL A 97 -14.48 2.67 5.37
C VAL A 97 -15.06 3.93 4.72
N GLN A 98 -14.87 4.14 3.41
CA GLN A 98 -15.42 5.29 2.66
C GLN A 98 -16.95 5.34 2.63
N HIS A 99 -17.62 4.19 2.82
CA HIS A 99 -19.07 4.09 2.80
C HIS A 99 -19.70 4.23 4.19
N LEU A 100 -18.88 4.16 5.25
CA LEU A 100 -19.33 4.28 6.63
C LEU A 100 -19.67 5.72 6.99
N SER A 101 -20.42 5.86 8.09
CA SER A 101 -20.75 7.16 8.65
C SER A 101 -19.50 7.98 9.00
N ARG A 102 -19.64 9.31 9.04
CA ARG A 102 -18.56 10.20 9.50
C ARG A 102 -18.05 9.80 10.90
N ARG A 103 -18.97 9.47 11.82
CA ARG A 103 -18.65 9.03 13.19
C ARG A 103 -17.66 7.86 13.19
N LEU A 104 -17.87 6.87 12.34
CA LEU A 104 -16.99 5.70 12.23
C LEU A 104 -15.67 5.99 11.49
N ARG A 105 -15.66 6.98 10.59
CA ARG A 105 -14.42 7.45 9.93
C ARG A 105 -13.54 8.33 10.83
N GLU A 106 -14.10 8.83 11.93
CA GLU A 106 -13.39 9.50 13.04
C GLU A 106 -12.98 8.52 14.15
N ASP A 107 -13.53 7.30 14.17
CA ASP A 107 -13.29 6.30 15.20
C ASP A 107 -11.93 5.63 15.02
N ALA A 108 -11.02 5.85 15.97
CA ALA A 108 -9.65 5.32 15.90
C ALA A 108 -9.57 3.79 15.80
N PRO A 109 -10.33 2.98 16.55
CA PRO A 109 -10.39 1.52 16.37
C PRO A 109 -10.79 1.09 14.95
N THR A 110 -11.84 1.70 14.38
CA THR A 110 -12.29 1.42 13.02
C THR A 110 -11.25 1.83 11.99
N ALA A 111 -10.66 3.02 12.17
CA ALA A 111 -9.58 3.52 11.34
C ALA A 111 -8.35 2.59 11.35
N LEU A 112 -7.89 2.17 12.54
CA LEU A 112 -6.76 1.25 12.69
C LEU A 112 -7.03 -0.09 12.00
N ALA A 113 -8.24 -0.64 12.14
CA ALA A 113 -8.61 -1.87 11.45
C ALA A 113 -8.60 -1.70 9.93
N ALA A 114 -9.17 -0.60 9.42
CA ALA A 114 -9.21 -0.30 8.00
C ALA A 114 -7.80 -0.11 7.39
N VAL A 115 -6.96 0.75 7.99
CA VAL A 115 -5.62 1.03 7.45
C VAL A 115 -4.66 -0.14 7.61
N SER A 116 -4.84 -0.97 8.63
CA SER A 116 -4.04 -2.19 8.81
C SER A 116 -4.39 -3.26 7.77
N GLN A 117 -5.65 -3.30 7.33
CA GLN A 117 -6.08 -4.18 6.24
C GLN A 117 -5.61 -3.63 4.88
N ASN A 118 -5.77 -2.33 4.64
CA ASN A 118 -5.32 -1.64 3.44
C ASN A 118 -4.89 -0.20 3.76
N GLY A 119 -3.60 0.09 3.65
CA GLY A 119 -3.04 1.41 4.00
C GLY A 119 -3.66 2.57 3.22
N PHE A 120 -4.17 2.34 2.01
CA PHE A 120 -4.83 3.36 1.20
C PHE A 120 -6.20 3.80 1.76
N ALA A 121 -6.78 3.02 2.69
CA ALA A 121 -8.00 3.42 3.40
C ALA A 121 -7.83 4.74 4.18
N TYR A 122 -6.59 5.13 4.50
CA TYR A 122 -6.27 6.38 5.18
C TYR A 122 -6.81 7.62 4.43
N GLU A 123 -6.86 7.59 3.10
CA GLU A 123 -7.40 8.70 2.28
C GLU A 123 -8.89 8.99 2.57
N HIS A 124 -9.63 7.98 3.04
CA HIS A 124 -11.06 8.10 3.28
C HIS A 124 -11.41 8.46 4.73
N LEU A 125 -10.44 8.43 5.64
CA LEU A 125 -10.63 8.78 7.05
C LEU A 125 -10.87 10.28 7.24
N ASP A 126 -11.44 10.65 8.39
CA ASP A 126 -11.64 12.06 8.72
C ASP A 126 -10.31 12.75 9.09
N ASP A 127 -10.20 14.03 8.75
CA ASP A 127 -9.00 14.84 8.97
C ASP A 127 -8.58 14.93 10.45
N SER A 128 -9.52 14.70 11.38
CA SER A 128 -9.25 14.60 12.81
C SER A 128 -8.21 13.53 13.16
N LEU A 129 -8.06 12.46 12.35
CA LEU A 129 -7.10 11.38 12.57
C LEU A 129 -5.71 11.66 11.99
N ARG A 130 -5.51 12.81 11.32
CA ARG A 130 -4.19 13.15 10.74
C ARG A 130 -3.11 13.36 11.78
N ASP A 131 -3.47 13.64 13.03
CA ASP A 131 -2.53 13.78 14.15
C ASP A 131 -2.37 12.49 14.97
N ASP A 132 -3.14 11.45 14.65
CA ASP A 132 -3.04 10.14 15.31
C ASP A 132 -1.85 9.37 14.73
N GLY A 133 -0.74 9.39 15.46
CA GLY A 133 0.49 8.70 15.06
C GLY A 133 0.32 7.19 14.91
N ALA A 134 -0.60 6.55 15.64
CA ALA A 134 -0.81 5.11 15.51
C ALA A 134 -1.50 4.79 14.17
N VAL A 135 -2.52 5.57 13.80
CA VAL A 135 -3.22 5.42 12.50
C VAL A 135 -2.27 5.71 11.34
N VAL A 136 -1.51 6.81 11.40
CA VAL A 136 -0.55 7.16 10.33
C VAL A 136 0.54 6.09 10.19
N LEU A 137 1.09 5.61 11.31
CA LEU A 137 2.13 4.56 11.28
C LEU A 137 1.57 3.23 10.75
N ALA A 138 0.34 2.87 11.10
CA ALA A 138 -0.31 1.67 10.58
C ALA A 138 -0.53 1.76 9.06
N ALA A 139 -1.00 2.91 8.56
CA ALA A 139 -1.14 3.15 7.12
C ALA A 139 0.20 3.06 6.36
N ILE A 140 1.26 3.66 6.90
CA ILE A 140 2.62 3.58 6.34
C ILE A 140 3.11 2.13 6.33
N SER A 141 2.88 1.40 7.41
CA SER A 141 3.28 -0.02 7.54
C SER A 141 2.55 -0.92 6.53
N ALA A 142 1.33 -0.56 6.16
CA ALA A 142 0.53 -1.24 5.13
C ALA A 142 0.83 -0.75 3.70
N GLY A 143 1.93 0.00 3.49
CA GLY A 143 2.43 0.39 2.17
C GLY A 143 2.01 1.78 1.69
N ALA A 144 1.15 2.49 2.41
CA ALA A 144 0.73 3.84 2.06
C ALA A 144 1.72 4.91 2.57
N CYS A 145 2.94 4.93 2.04
CA CYS A 145 3.98 5.90 2.43
C CYS A 145 3.52 7.37 2.24
N ALA A 146 2.62 7.61 1.27
CA ALA A 146 2.01 8.91 1.03
C ALA A 146 1.14 9.42 2.20
N ALA A 147 0.71 8.55 3.12
CA ALA A 147 -0.02 8.95 4.33
C ALA A 147 0.78 9.96 5.18
N LEU A 148 2.12 9.90 5.14
CA LEU A 148 2.96 10.87 5.82
C LEU A 148 2.73 12.31 5.31
N SER A 149 2.55 12.50 4.01
CA SER A 149 2.32 13.82 3.41
C SER A 149 0.97 14.44 3.81
N TRP A 150 0.04 13.60 4.27
CA TRP A 150 -1.32 13.97 4.67
C TRP A 150 -1.45 14.07 6.20
N ALA A 151 -0.48 13.53 6.95
CA ALA A 151 -0.42 13.64 8.41
C ALA A 151 -0.29 15.10 8.86
N SER A 152 -0.50 15.36 10.14
CA SER A 152 -0.34 16.70 10.72
C SER A 152 1.09 17.22 10.55
N GLU A 153 1.26 18.54 10.53
CA GLU A 153 2.59 19.16 10.49
C GLU A 153 3.47 18.71 11.66
N ARG A 154 2.86 18.47 12.83
CA ARG A 154 3.53 17.93 14.01
C ARG A 154 4.18 16.58 13.68
N LEU A 155 3.44 15.62 13.12
CA LEU A 155 3.98 14.29 12.78
C LEU A 155 4.96 14.34 11.59
N GLN A 156 4.73 15.22 10.61
CA GLN A 156 5.63 15.38 9.47
C GLN A 156 7.02 15.91 9.85
N THR A 157 7.14 16.57 11.00
CA THR A 157 8.40 17.15 11.50
C THR A 157 8.92 16.45 12.76
N ASP A 158 8.14 15.52 13.32
CA ASP A 158 8.52 14.73 14.48
C ASP A 158 9.56 13.69 14.08
N ARG A 159 10.80 13.97 14.44
CA ARG A 159 11.95 13.12 14.17
C ARG A 159 11.81 11.71 14.74
N ASP A 160 11.29 11.56 15.96
CA ASP A 160 11.17 10.25 16.60
C ASP A 160 10.08 9.41 15.91
N PHE A 161 9.00 10.07 15.47
CA PHE A 161 7.98 9.44 14.66
C PHE A 161 8.55 8.96 13.30
N ILE A 162 9.29 9.82 12.60
CA ILE A 162 9.90 9.50 11.31
C ILE A 162 10.91 8.36 11.42
N LEU A 163 11.74 8.36 12.47
CA LEU A 163 12.69 7.27 12.72
C LEU A 163 11.95 5.94 12.95
N LYS A 164 10.82 5.93 13.67
CA LYS A 164 9.99 4.73 13.81
C LYS A 164 9.37 4.30 12.47
N ALA A 165 8.87 5.25 11.69
CA ALA A 165 8.26 4.99 10.39
C ALA A 165 9.28 4.43 9.37
N LEU A 166 10.53 4.88 9.42
CA LEU A 166 11.63 4.35 8.60
C LEU A 166 12.01 2.90 8.94
N VAL A 167 11.68 2.41 10.15
CA VAL A 167 11.88 1.00 10.52
C VAL A 167 10.86 0.09 9.84
N VAL A 168 9.66 0.59 9.55
CA VAL A 168 8.58 -0.21 8.95
C VAL A 168 8.55 -0.08 7.44
N ALA A 169 8.67 1.13 6.88
CA ALA A 169 8.54 1.37 5.44
C ALA A 169 9.85 1.73 4.74
N THR A 170 10.08 1.12 3.57
CA THR A 170 11.13 1.52 2.62
C THR A 170 10.61 2.63 1.71
N GLY A 171 11.48 3.56 1.30
CA GLY A 171 11.09 4.65 0.39
C GLY A 171 10.32 5.80 1.05
N LEU A 172 10.16 5.82 2.38
CA LEU A 172 9.49 6.92 3.10
C LEU A 172 10.22 8.26 2.96
N LEU A 173 11.54 8.23 2.68
CA LEU A 173 12.37 9.44 2.58
C LEU A 173 11.88 10.41 1.49
N SER A 174 11.30 9.91 0.39
CA SER A 174 10.74 10.73 -0.68
C SER A 174 9.53 11.56 -0.23
N HIS A 175 8.81 11.11 0.80
CA HIS A 175 7.64 11.77 1.37
C HIS A 175 7.98 12.66 2.58
N CYS A 176 9.22 12.62 3.06
CA CYS A 176 9.67 13.45 4.16
C CYS A 176 9.85 14.91 3.73
N ARG A 177 9.72 15.85 4.67
CA ARG A 177 10.01 17.27 4.38
C ARG A 177 11.49 17.48 4.07
N PRO A 178 11.86 18.52 3.28
CA PRO A 178 13.25 18.79 2.92
C PRO A 178 14.22 18.89 4.11
N ALA A 179 13.75 19.39 5.26
CA ALA A 179 14.56 19.46 6.48
C ALA A 179 15.00 18.09 7.00
N LEU A 180 14.16 17.05 6.85
CA LEU A 180 14.48 15.67 7.25
C LEU A 180 15.30 14.94 6.19
N GLN A 181 15.15 15.31 4.92
CA GLN A 181 16.01 14.84 3.81
C GLN A 181 17.45 15.41 3.90
N ASP A 182 17.66 16.44 4.72
CA ASP A 182 18.97 17.01 5.07
C ASP A 182 19.44 16.64 6.49
N ASP A 183 18.67 15.86 7.26
CA ASP A 183 19.09 15.32 8.55
C ASP A 183 19.93 14.05 8.32
N LYS A 184 21.22 14.13 8.64
CA LYS A 184 22.19 13.06 8.40
C LYS A 184 21.80 11.75 9.09
N GLU A 185 21.25 11.76 10.31
CA GLU A 185 20.89 10.51 11.00
C GLU A 185 19.66 9.86 10.35
N VAL A 186 18.63 10.66 10.03
CA VAL A 186 17.42 10.19 9.34
C VAL A 186 17.79 9.57 8.00
N VAL A 187 18.64 10.26 7.23
CA VAL A 187 19.14 9.80 5.92
C VAL A 187 19.94 8.51 6.06
N LEU A 188 20.90 8.42 6.98
CA LEU A 188 21.69 7.20 7.15
C LEU A 188 20.82 5.99 7.51
N ARG A 189 19.79 6.19 8.34
CA ARG A 189 18.81 5.13 8.65
C ARG A 189 18.02 4.70 7.43
N ALA A 190 17.54 5.64 6.61
CA ALA A 190 16.84 5.32 5.37
C ALA A 190 17.73 4.54 4.38
N LEU A 191 18.97 5.01 4.17
CA LEU A 191 19.93 4.41 3.25
C LEU A 191 20.37 3.01 3.65
N SER A 192 20.40 2.70 4.96
CA SER A 192 20.71 1.35 5.44
C SER A 192 19.68 0.29 5.03
N ARG A 193 18.51 0.70 4.55
CA ARG A 193 17.46 -0.21 4.04
C ARG A 193 17.32 -0.17 2.53
N ASP A 194 17.51 1.00 1.93
CA ASP A 194 17.43 1.22 0.49
C ASP A 194 18.46 2.27 0.06
N GLY A 195 19.57 1.82 -0.53
CA GLY A 195 20.61 2.70 -1.03
C GLY A 195 20.10 3.69 -2.09
N ARG A 196 19.10 3.31 -2.90
CA ARG A 196 18.55 4.17 -3.95
C ARG A 196 17.79 5.38 -3.42
N SER A 197 17.42 5.37 -2.14
CA SER A 197 16.85 6.54 -1.47
C SER A 197 17.80 7.75 -1.46
N LEU A 198 19.09 7.59 -1.82
CA LEU A 198 20.03 8.68 -2.00
C LEU A 198 19.53 9.74 -3.01
N GLU A 199 18.69 9.37 -3.97
CA GLU A 199 18.06 10.30 -4.92
C GLU A 199 17.32 11.46 -4.23
N PHE A 200 16.66 11.19 -3.11
CA PHE A 200 15.83 12.16 -2.38
C PHE A 200 16.61 12.96 -1.34
N VAL A 201 17.90 12.68 -1.17
CA VAL A 201 18.76 13.33 -0.19
C VAL A 201 19.21 14.70 -0.71
N SER A 202 19.39 15.65 0.22
CA SER A 202 19.90 16.99 -0.12
C SER A 202 21.22 16.92 -0.89
N GLU A 203 21.47 17.87 -1.78
CA GLU A 203 22.74 17.95 -2.53
C GLU A 203 23.95 17.98 -1.60
N ARG A 204 23.82 18.65 -0.45
CA ARG A 204 24.86 18.74 0.59
C ARG A 204 25.23 17.36 1.12
N LEU A 205 24.25 16.51 1.42
CA LEU A 205 24.50 15.17 1.94
C LEU A 205 24.83 14.16 0.82
N ARG A 206 24.42 14.41 -0.43
CA ARG A 206 24.90 13.66 -1.61
C ARG A 206 26.38 13.91 -1.93
N ASP A 207 26.97 14.96 -1.36
CA ASP A 207 28.42 15.21 -1.35
C ASP A 207 29.11 14.77 -0.04
N ASP A 208 28.39 14.20 0.93
CA ASP A 208 28.97 13.62 2.14
C ASP A 208 29.43 12.19 1.85
N ARG A 209 30.72 11.93 2.04
CA ARG A 209 31.33 10.62 1.77
C ARG A 209 30.67 9.49 2.55
N GLU A 210 30.39 9.68 3.83
CA GLU A 210 29.84 8.65 4.71
C GLU A 210 28.41 8.27 4.28
N VAL A 211 27.62 9.28 3.90
CA VAL A 211 26.26 9.09 3.39
C VAL A 211 26.28 8.30 2.08
N VAL A 212 27.08 8.72 1.11
CA VAL A 212 27.19 8.02 -0.18
C VAL A 212 27.75 6.61 0.00
N GLU A 213 28.76 6.44 0.85
CA GLU A 213 29.32 5.12 1.12
C GLU A 213 28.29 4.17 1.74
N THR A 214 27.43 4.67 2.64
CA THR A 214 26.33 3.90 3.23
C THR A 214 25.32 3.49 2.15
N ALA A 215 24.94 4.42 1.27
CA ALA A 215 24.02 4.16 0.17
C ALA A 215 24.55 3.08 -0.79
N VAL A 216 25.80 3.24 -1.24
CA VAL A 216 26.48 2.31 -2.14
C VAL A 216 26.59 0.91 -1.54
N SER A 217 26.79 0.81 -0.22
CA SER A 217 26.87 -0.49 0.47
C SER A 217 25.53 -1.23 0.52
N HIS A 218 24.41 -0.55 0.25
CA HIS A 218 23.06 -1.09 0.23
C HIS A 218 22.41 -0.96 -1.16
N GLY A 219 23.23 -0.80 -2.20
CA GLY A 219 22.83 -0.77 -3.60
C GLY A 219 23.83 0.01 -4.44
N GLY A 220 24.65 -0.67 -5.24
CA GLY A 220 25.71 -0.07 -6.04
C GLY A 220 25.22 0.99 -7.02
N LEU A 221 23.99 0.85 -7.55
CA LEU A 221 23.36 1.85 -8.41
C LEU A 221 23.07 3.19 -7.71
N ALA A 222 23.04 3.23 -6.38
CA ALA A 222 22.90 4.50 -5.64
C ALA A 222 24.02 5.49 -5.98
N PHE A 223 25.17 4.99 -6.44
CA PHE A 223 26.30 5.80 -6.88
C PHE A 223 25.94 6.83 -7.97
N GLU A 224 24.91 6.56 -8.78
CA GLU A 224 24.36 7.51 -9.76
C GLU A 224 24.04 8.88 -9.16
N PHE A 225 23.52 8.89 -7.93
CA PHE A 225 23.03 10.10 -7.27
C PHE A 225 24.11 10.85 -6.51
N ALA A 226 25.31 10.30 -6.36
CA ALA A 226 26.41 10.97 -5.67
C ALA A 226 26.86 12.24 -6.41
N SER A 227 27.47 13.17 -5.68
CA SER A 227 28.06 14.37 -6.29
C SER A 227 29.12 14.01 -7.34
N ASP A 228 29.34 14.89 -8.34
CA ASP A 228 30.38 14.69 -9.36
C ASP A 228 31.76 14.43 -8.76
N ARG A 229 32.07 15.10 -7.64
CA ARG A 229 33.31 14.91 -6.88
C ARG A 229 33.45 13.49 -6.35
N LEU A 230 32.38 12.93 -5.77
CA LEU A 230 32.38 11.56 -5.26
C LEU A 230 32.25 10.51 -6.37
N ARG A 231 31.68 10.88 -7.53
CA ARG A 231 31.66 10.02 -8.72
C ARG A 231 33.03 9.91 -9.42
N ASP A 232 33.97 10.81 -9.12
CA ASP A 232 35.38 10.71 -9.52
C ASP A 232 36.27 10.02 -8.45
N ASP A 233 35.68 9.58 -7.34
CA ASP A 233 36.41 8.81 -6.31
C ASP A 233 36.53 7.34 -6.74
N LYS A 234 37.79 6.93 -6.95
CA LYS A 234 38.12 5.58 -7.42
C LYS A 234 37.70 4.48 -6.44
N ASP A 235 37.81 4.72 -5.15
CA ASP A 235 37.51 3.70 -4.14
C ASP A 235 35.99 3.52 -4.00
N LEU A 236 35.22 4.61 -4.03
CA LEU A 236 33.76 4.55 -4.04
C LEU A 236 33.22 3.93 -5.33
N ALA A 237 33.76 4.32 -6.49
CA ALA A 237 33.37 3.73 -7.77
C ALA A 237 33.62 2.22 -7.80
N MET A 238 34.77 1.77 -7.28
CA MET A 238 35.07 0.34 -7.15
C MET A 238 34.12 -0.36 -6.20
N LYS A 239 33.80 0.24 -5.04
CA LYS A 239 32.86 -0.33 -4.08
C LYS A 239 31.47 -0.52 -4.69
N ALA A 240 30.98 0.49 -5.43
CA ALA A 240 29.71 0.43 -6.13
C ALA A 240 29.70 -0.63 -7.24
N ALA A 241 30.79 -0.71 -8.00
CA ALA A 241 30.91 -1.64 -9.11
C ALA A 241 31.06 -3.10 -8.69
N CYS A 242 31.59 -3.36 -7.48
CA CYS A 242 31.59 -4.70 -6.88
C CYS A 242 30.17 -5.24 -6.62
N ASP A 243 29.23 -4.35 -6.26
CA ASP A 243 27.81 -4.72 -6.09
C ASP A 243 27.09 -4.78 -7.44
N ASP A 244 27.21 -3.72 -8.25
CA ASP A 244 26.63 -3.65 -9.60
C ASP A 244 27.61 -2.98 -10.58
N PRO A 245 28.17 -3.72 -11.56
CA PRO A 245 29.09 -3.16 -12.56
C PRO A 245 28.54 -1.96 -13.34
N ARG A 246 27.21 -1.86 -13.48
CA ARG A 246 26.56 -0.72 -14.16
C ARG A 246 26.79 0.59 -13.41
N ALA A 247 27.15 0.56 -12.13
CA ALA A 247 27.53 1.75 -11.37
C ALA A 247 28.68 2.52 -12.03
N LEU A 248 29.57 1.84 -12.77
CA LEU A 248 30.67 2.51 -13.48
C LEU A 248 30.19 3.43 -14.59
N LEU A 249 29.00 3.22 -15.16
CA LEU A 249 28.41 4.14 -16.15
C LEU A 249 28.18 5.54 -15.58
N PHE A 250 28.09 5.66 -14.25
CA PHE A 250 27.90 6.94 -13.57
C PHE A 250 29.19 7.55 -13.02
N ALA A 251 30.29 6.80 -13.03
CA ALA A 251 31.60 7.31 -12.64
C ALA A 251 32.08 8.42 -13.60
N SER A 252 33.10 9.17 -13.22
CA SER A 252 33.72 10.14 -14.14
C SER A 252 34.28 9.45 -15.39
N ARG A 253 34.35 10.16 -16.53
CA ARG A 253 34.94 9.62 -17.77
C ARG A 253 36.35 9.05 -17.55
N ARG A 254 37.15 9.71 -16.70
CA ARG A 254 38.50 9.26 -16.33
C ARG A 254 38.50 7.85 -15.71
N LEU A 255 37.51 7.53 -14.88
CA LEU A 255 37.38 6.23 -14.24
C LEU A 255 36.73 5.19 -15.17
N GLN A 256 35.84 5.62 -16.07
CA GLN A 256 35.25 4.76 -17.11
C GLN A 256 36.30 4.26 -18.11
N GLU A 257 37.29 5.10 -18.43
CA GLU A 257 38.40 4.78 -19.34
C GLU A 257 39.58 4.08 -18.63
N ASP A 258 39.52 3.89 -17.30
CA ASP A 258 40.53 3.13 -16.56
C ASP A 258 40.29 1.62 -16.76
N ASP A 259 40.88 1.07 -17.81
CA ASP A 259 40.82 -0.37 -18.15
C ASP A 259 41.12 -1.27 -16.94
N GLY A 260 42.06 -0.86 -16.07
CA GLY A 260 42.42 -1.64 -14.89
C GLY A 260 41.34 -1.64 -13.81
N LEU A 261 40.58 -0.55 -13.70
CA LEU A 261 39.43 -0.42 -12.81
C LEU A 261 38.25 -1.23 -13.35
N VAL A 262 37.92 -1.04 -14.63
CA VAL A 262 36.82 -1.76 -15.30
C VAL A 262 37.05 -3.26 -15.21
N LEU A 263 38.25 -3.76 -15.56
CA LEU A 263 38.56 -5.19 -15.48
C LEU A 263 38.42 -5.75 -14.05
N LYS A 264 38.83 -4.98 -13.03
CA LYS A 264 38.72 -5.40 -11.62
C LYS A 264 37.27 -5.45 -11.14
N ALA A 265 36.48 -4.43 -11.43
CA ALA A 265 35.07 -4.38 -11.06
C ALA A 265 34.29 -5.54 -11.68
N VAL A 266 34.56 -5.77 -12.94
CA VAL A 266 33.91 -6.79 -13.76
C VAL A 266 34.32 -8.20 -13.30
N ALA A 267 35.59 -8.42 -12.92
CA ALA A 267 36.04 -9.67 -12.28
C ALA A 267 35.53 -9.87 -10.84
N ALA A 268 35.24 -8.80 -10.10
CA ALA A 268 34.76 -8.86 -8.72
C ALA A 268 33.23 -9.07 -8.62
N SER A 269 32.49 -8.77 -9.69
CA SER A 269 31.03 -8.87 -9.70
C SER A 269 30.55 -10.33 -9.64
N SER A 270 29.55 -10.60 -8.80
CA SER A 270 28.95 -11.92 -8.61
C SER A 270 28.00 -12.33 -9.75
N VAL A 271 27.74 -11.42 -10.70
CA VAL A 271 26.77 -11.61 -11.78
C VAL A 271 27.48 -12.12 -13.04
N ASN A 272 27.19 -13.37 -13.41
CA ASN A 272 27.72 -14.03 -14.61
C ASN A 272 27.12 -13.48 -15.94
N SER A 273 26.61 -12.24 -15.97
CA SER A 273 25.92 -11.63 -17.13
C SER A 273 26.89 -10.89 -18.05
N TRP A 274 27.90 -11.58 -18.54
CA TRP A 274 28.89 -11.02 -19.47
C TRP A 274 28.39 -10.92 -20.92
N THR A 275 27.25 -11.52 -21.24
CA THR A 275 26.73 -11.64 -22.61
C THR A 275 25.76 -10.52 -23.03
N SER A 276 25.32 -9.66 -22.10
CA SER A 276 24.27 -8.66 -22.39
C SER A 276 24.77 -7.21 -22.38
N ILE A 277 25.98 -6.93 -21.91
CA ILE A 277 26.49 -5.56 -21.76
C ILE A 277 27.74 -5.44 -22.62
N ASP A 278 27.53 -5.06 -23.88
CA ASP A 278 28.61 -4.57 -24.72
C ASP A 278 28.96 -3.15 -24.24
N TRP A 279 29.80 -3.10 -23.20
CA TRP A 279 30.24 -1.86 -22.55
C TRP A 279 30.94 -0.90 -23.52
N ARG A 280 31.38 -1.37 -24.69
CA ARG A 280 31.97 -0.55 -25.75
C ARG A 280 30.94 0.14 -26.65
N THR A 281 29.72 -0.37 -26.78
CA THR A 281 28.65 0.29 -27.56
C THR A 281 27.75 1.19 -26.71
N ALA A 282 27.74 1.05 -25.38
CA ALA A 282 27.05 1.98 -24.48
C ALA A 282 27.80 3.34 -24.27
N LEU A 283 29.02 3.47 -24.80
CA LEU A 283 29.89 4.64 -24.67
C LEU A 283 30.02 5.48 -25.97
N VAL A 284 29.14 5.26 -26.96
CA VAL A 284 29.03 6.08 -28.18
C VAL A 284 27.76 6.91 -28.13
#